data_AF-A0A450UCE4-F1
#
_entry.id   AF-A0A450UCE4-F1
#
_cell.length_a   1.000
_cell.length_b   1.000
_cell.length_c   1.000
_cell.angle_alpha   90.00
_cell.angle_beta   90.00
_cell.angle_gamma   90.00
#
_symmetry.space_group_name_H-M   'P 1'
#
loop_
_entity.id
_entity.type
_entity.pdbx_description
1 polymer ?
#
loop_
_entity_poly.entity_id
_entity_poly.type
_entity_poly.pdbx_seq_one_letter_code
_entity_poly.pdbx_strand_id
1 'polypeptide(L)'
;MSETSTFPISQTATSKTDIERLRTMKDSDIVIDDDAPAWTPEMFSRVVAQNGSERPPHRQVVSLSLDTDVIRWFRAQSHDHQAYINALLRAHMQAHQ
;
A
#
# COMPACT_ATOMS: atom_id res chain seq x y z
N MET A 1 -3.83 34.39 -2.84
CA MET A 1 -4.31 33.47 -1.80
C MET A 1 -4.62 32.16 -2.50
N SER A 2 -3.68 31.23 -2.52
CA SER A 2 -3.85 29.93 -3.17
C SER A 2 -3.25 28.88 -2.25
N GLU A 3 -4.10 28.22 -1.48
CA GLU A 3 -3.74 27.16 -0.56
C GLU A 3 -3.34 25.92 -1.36
N THR A 4 -2.05 25.62 -1.42
CA THR A 4 -1.55 24.31 -1.83
C THR A 4 -1.79 23.34 -0.68
N SER A 5 -2.84 22.52 -0.79
CA SER A 5 -3.15 21.45 0.16
C SER A 5 -2.07 20.37 0.08
N THR A 6 -1.09 20.47 0.97
CA THR A 6 -0.05 19.47 1.21
C THR A 6 -0.66 18.30 1.97
N PHE A 7 -0.77 17.14 1.32
CA PHE A 7 -1.14 15.89 2.00
C PHE A 7 -0.02 15.44 2.95
N PRO A 8 -0.31 15.09 4.22
CA PRO A 8 0.71 14.62 5.14
C PRO A 8 1.11 13.19 4.79
N ILE A 9 2.35 13.01 4.34
CA ILE A 9 3.00 11.69 4.29
C ILE A 9 3.22 11.26 5.74
N SER A 10 2.32 10.44 6.29
CA SER A 10 2.54 9.83 7.61
C SER A 10 3.54 8.68 7.49
N GLN A 11 4.83 9.01 7.41
CA GLN A 11 5.94 8.10 7.68
C GLN A 11 6.47 8.38 9.08
N THR A 12 5.78 7.91 10.12
CA THR A 12 6.30 7.97 11.50
C THR A 12 7.16 6.75 11.80
N ALA A 13 8.31 6.69 11.13
CA ALA A 13 9.51 6.05 11.63
C ALA A 13 10.65 6.66 10.81
N THR A 14 11.41 7.58 11.42
CA THR A 14 12.69 7.99 10.83
C THR A 14 13.53 6.72 10.71
N SER A 15 13.68 6.23 9.48
CA SER A 15 14.57 5.12 9.22
C SER A 15 15.94 5.53 9.76
N LYS A 16 16.46 4.80 10.75
CA LYS A 16 17.82 5.03 11.29
C LYS A 16 18.91 4.76 10.25
N THR A 17 18.51 4.35 9.05
CA THR A 17 19.35 4.12 7.89
C THR A 17 19.83 5.45 7.32
N ASP A 18 21.14 5.65 7.37
CA ASP A 18 21.83 6.77 6.73
C ASP A 18 21.85 6.57 5.20
N ILE A 19 20.82 7.10 4.53
CA ILE A 19 20.59 6.93 3.09
C ILE A 19 21.71 7.58 2.27
N GLU A 20 22.24 8.72 2.70
CA GLU A 20 23.26 9.48 1.96
C GLU A 20 24.61 8.74 1.96
N ARG A 21 24.95 8.08 3.07
CA ARG A 21 26.10 7.17 3.14
C ARG A 21 25.95 6.01 2.16
N LEU A 22 24.78 5.35 2.13
CA LEU A 22 24.53 4.21 1.25
C LEU A 22 24.58 4.60 -0.24
N ARG A 23 24.10 5.79 -0.60
CA ARG A 23 24.14 6.29 -1.99
C ARG A 23 25.55 6.50 -2.53
N THR A 24 26.50 6.81 -1.65
CA THR A 24 27.89 7.11 -2.01
C THR A 24 28.81 5.88 -1.86
N MET A 25 28.31 4.81 -1.24
CA MET A 25 29.05 3.58 -0.99
C MET A 25 29.33 2.85 -2.30
N LYS A 26 30.57 2.37 -2.47
CA LYS A 26 30.93 1.55 -3.63
C LYS A 26 30.55 0.11 -3.39
N ASP A 27 30.32 -0.61 -4.49
CA ASP A 27 29.99 -2.04 -4.47
C ASP A 27 31.07 -2.87 -3.76
N SER A 28 32.35 -2.49 -3.89
CA SER A 28 33.49 -3.12 -3.24
C SER A 28 33.48 -3.03 -1.70
N ASP A 29 32.74 -2.07 -1.16
CA ASP A 29 32.69 -1.83 0.28
C ASP A 29 31.53 -2.62 0.93
N ILE A 30 30.71 -3.30 0.11
CA ILE A 30 29.58 -4.12 0.57
C ILE A 30 30.11 -5.43 1.14
N VAL A 31 29.76 -5.72 2.39
CA VAL A 31 30.12 -6.98 3.05
C VAL A 31 29.27 -8.10 2.45
N ILE A 32 29.95 -9.08 1.86
CA ILE A 32 29.35 -10.33 1.37
C ILE A 32 29.86 -11.44 2.28
N ASP A 33 28.96 -12.05 3.03
CA ASP A 33 29.25 -13.13 3.96
C ASP A 33 28.22 -14.26 3.82
N ASP A 34 28.30 -15.27 4.69
CA ASP A 34 27.39 -16.42 4.67
C ASP A 34 25.93 -16.05 5.04
N ASP A 35 25.71 -14.93 5.74
CA ASP A 35 24.38 -14.42 6.10
C ASP A 35 23.81 -13.50 4.98
N ALA A 36 24.69 -12.86 4.20
CA ALA A 36 24.38 -12.00 3.06
C ALA A 36 25.14 -12.43 1.78
N PRO A 37 24.84 -13.60 1.20
CA PRO A 37 25.52 -14.08 0.01
C PRO A 37 25.20 -13.21 -1.21
N ALA A 38 26.15 -13.12 -2.13
CA ALA A 38 25.96 -12.44 -3.40
C ALA A 38 24.83 -13.10 -4.20
N TRP A 39 23.91 -12.28 -4.72
CA TRP A 39 22.82 -12.79 -5.53
C TRP A 39 23.33 -13.22 -6.90
N THR A 40 22.94 -14.41 -7.36
CA THR A 40 23.27 -14.94 -8.68
C THR A 40 22.13 -14.63 -9.66
N PRO A 41 22.40 -14.48 -10.96
CA PRO A 41 21.37 -14.26 -11.98
C PRO A 41 20.30 -15.36 -12.02
N GLU A 42 20.65 -16.59 -11.65
CA GLU A 42 19.72 -17.72 -11.57
C GLU A 42 18.69 -17.55 -10.45
N MET A 43 19.07 -16.93 -9.32
CA MET A 43 18.12 -16.60 -8.24
C MET A 43 17.12 -15.53 -8.69
N PHE A 44 17.58 -14.54 -9.48
CA PHE A 44 16.71 -13.51 -10.05
C PHE A 44 15.68 -14.04 -11.05
N SER A 45 15.98 -15.15 -11.75
CA SER A 45 15.07 -15.74 -12.74
C SER A 45 13.73 -16.20 -12.15
N ARG A 46 13.69 -16.47 -10.84
CA ARG A 46 12.49 -16.91 -10.11
C ARG A 46 11.80 -15.77 -9.37
N VAL A 47 12.36 -14.57 -9.41
CA VAL A 47 11.75 -13.41 -8.78
C VAL A 47 10.52 -13.05 -9.60
N VAL A 48 9.34 -13.30 -9.03
CA VAL A 48 8.11 -12.69 -9.49
C VAL A 48 8.26 -11.21 -9.22
N ALA A 49 8.76 -10.47 -10.20
CA ALA A 49 8.71 -9.03 -10.16
C ALA A 49 7.23 -8.68 -9.98
N GLN A 50 6.90 -8.01 -8.89
CA GLN A 50 5.58 -7.42 -8.69
C GLN A 50 5.47 -6.22 -9.64
N ASN A 51 5.51 -6.51 -10.94
CA ASN A 51 5.41 -5.57 -12.04
C ASN A 51 3.99 -5.03 -12.02
N GLY A 52 3.81 -3.94 -11.26
CA GLY A 52 2.54 -3.28 -11.13
C GLY A 52 1.49 -4.17 -10.49
N SER A 53 1.70 -4.62 -9.24
CA SER A 53 0.52 -4.82 -8.38
C SER A 53 -0.26 -3.54 -8.51
N GLU A 54 -1.44 -3.61 -9.12
CA GLU A 54 -2.39 -2.51 -9.14
C GLU A 54 -2.44 -2.00 -7.71
N ARG A 55 -1.88 -0.80 -7.50
CA ARG A 55 -1.92 -0.20 -6.17
C ARG A 55 -3.39 -0.21 -5.79
N PRO A 56 -3.76 -0.73 -4.60
CA PRO A 56 -5.15 -0.76 -4.20
C PRO A 56 -5.71 0.65 -4.42
N PRO A 57 -6.87 0.78 -5.08
CA PRO A 57 -7.38 2.06 -5.52
C PRO A 57 -7.39 3.01 -4.33
N HIS A 58 -6.91 4.24 -4.55
CA HIS A 58 -6.83 5.27 -3.52
C HIS A 58 -8.20 5.40 -2.84
N ARG A 59 -8.28 5.01 -1.57
CA ARG A 59 -9.49 5.10 -0.77
C ARG A 59 -9.53 6.47 -0.12
N GLN A 60 -10.55 7.26 -0.43
CA GLN A 60 -10.81 8.49 0.27
C GLN A 60 -11.66 8.19 1.52
N VAL A 61 -11.25 8.72 2.67
CA VAL A 61 -12.06 8.65 3.89
C VAL A 61 -13.19 9.67 3.76
N VAL A 62 -14.42 9.18 3.74
CA VAL A 62 -15.63 10.02 3.68
C VAL A 62 -16.50 9.73 4.89
N SER A 63 -17.16 10.77 5.42
CA SER A 63 -18.20 10.62 6.45
C SER A 63 -19.55 10.51 5.75
N LEU A 64 -20.14 9.32 5.76
CA LEU A 64 -21.46 9.04 5.20
C LEU A 64 -22.39 8.54 6.30
N SER A 65 -23.58 9.11 6.38
CA SER A 65 -24.64 8.61 7.26
C SER A 65 -25.39 7.49 6.56
N LEU A 66 -25.43 6.32 7.19
CA LEU A 66 -26.23 5.16 6.77
C LEU A 66 -27.21 4.80 7.90
N ASP A 67 -28.33 4.19 7.55
CA ASP A 67 -29.29 3.74 8.54
C ASP A 67 -28.72 2.65 9.46
N THR A 68 -29.22 2.62 10.70
CA THR A 68 -28.68 1.77 11.77
C THR A 68 -28.88 0.29 11.50
N ASP A 69 -29.99 -0.08 10.88
CA ASP A 69 -30.32 -1.44 10.45
C ASP A 69 -29.41 -1.92 9.31
N VAL A 70 -29.14 -1.05 8.33
CA VAL A 70 -28.21 -1.32 7.22
C VAL A 70 -26.80 -1.59 7.73
N ILE A 71 -26.28 -0.73 8.62
CA ILE A 71 -24.95 -0.93 9.23
C ILE A 71 -24.91 -2.26 10.00
N ARG A 72 -25.98 -2.58 10.75
CA ARG A 72 -26.06 -3.82 11.53
C ARG A 72 -26.04 -5.05 10.65
N TRP A 73 -26.76 -5.02 9.53
CA TRP A 73 -26.77 -6.09 8.54
C TRP A 73 -25.36 -6.31 7.95
N PHE A 74 -24.67 -5.25 7.52
CA PHE A 74 -23.32 -5.36 6.99
C PHE A 74 -22.28 -5.88 7.99
N ARG A 75 -22.41 -5.47 9.26
CA ARG A 75 -21.55 -5.96 10.35
C ARG A 75 -21.79 -7.43 10.68
N ALA A 76 -22.99 -7.95 10.46
CA ALA A 76 -23.30 -9.36 10.66
C ALA A 76 -22.68 -10.24 9.56
N GLN A 77 -22.53 -9.72 8.34
CA GLN A 77 -22.05 -10.48 7.19
C GLN A 77 -20.53 -10.67 7.13
N SER A 78 -19.73 -9.71 7.60
CA SER A 78 -18.26 -9.77 7.45
C SER A 78 -17.49 -8.99 8.51
N HIS A 79 -16.27 -9.46 8.79
CA HIS A 79 -15.33 -8.77 9.68
C HIS A 79 -14.92 -7.40 9.11
N ASP A 80 -14.75 -7.29 7.78
CA ASP A 80 -14.44 -6.04 7.07
C ASP A 80 -15.65 -5.51 6.28
N HIS A 81 -16.65 -5.07 7.03
CA HIS A 81 -17.86 -4.46 6.50
C HIS A 81 -17.59 -3.22 5.62
N GLN A 82 -16.50 -2.49 5.85
CA GLN A 82 -16.14 -1.32 5.03
C GLN A 82 -15.73 -1.72 3.61
N ALA A 83 -14.91 -2.77 3.47
CA ALA A 83 -14.54 -3.30 2.16
C ALA A 83 -15.75 -3.84 1.40
N TYR A 84 -16.67 -4.50 2.09
CA TYR A 84 -17.88 -5.05 1.48
C TYR A 84 -18.86 -3.97 1.02
N ILE A 85 -19.08 -2.92 1.83
CA ILE A 85 -19.89 -1.74 1.42
C ILE A 85 -19.28 -1.11 0.17
N ASN A 86 -17.96 -0.90 0.13
CA ASN A 86 -17.30 -0.31 -1.02
C ASN A 86 -17.41 -1.18 -2.29
N ALA A 87 -17.30 -2.51 -2.15
CA ALA A 87 -17.49 -3.44 -3.27
C ALA A 87 -18.92 -3.38 -3.83
N LEU A 88 -19.93 -3.32 -2.96
CA LEU A 88 -21.33 -3.19 -3.37
C LEU A 88 -21.58 -1.87 -4.12
N LEU A 89 -21.08 -0.76 -3.60
CA LEU A 89 -21.20 0.54 -4.24
C LEU A 89 -20.53 0.55 -5.63
N ARG A 90 -19.36 -0.08 -5.75
CA ARG A 90 -18.66 -0.22 -7.04
C ARG A 90 -19.45 -1.07 -8.04
N ALA A 91 -20.01 -2.19 -7.61
CA ALA A 91 -20.83 -3.03 -8.46
C ALA A 91 -22.09 -2.28 -8.94
N HIS A 92 -22.73 -1.51 -8.04
CA HIS A 92 -23.88 -0.68 -8.39
C HIS A 92 -23.50 0.40 -9.41
N MET A 93 -22.39 1.10 -9.21
CA MET A 93 -21.87 2.08 -10.18
C MET A 93 -21.64 1.46 -11.56
N GLN A 94 -20.99 0.30 -11.63
CA GLN A 94 -20.71 -0.38 -12.91
C GLN A 94 -21.97 -0.87 -13.62
N ALA A 95 -22.99 -1.28 -12.87
CA ALA A 95 -24.26 -1.75 -13.43
C ALA A 95 -25.17 -0.61 -13.94
N HIS A 96 -24.95 0.63 -13.48
CA HIS A 96 -25.72 1.82 -13.87
C HIS A 96 -24.91 2.78 -14.75
N GLN A 97 -23.79 2.30 -15.28
CA GLN A 97 -22.97 2.99 -16.26
C GLN A 97 -23.38 2.59 -17.68
#